data_AF-A0AAV8VVB3-F1
#
_entry.id   AF-A0AAV8VVB3-F1
#
_cell.length_a   1.000
_cell.length_b   1.000
_cell.length_c   1.000
_cell.angle_alpha   90.00
_cell.angle_beta   90.00
_cell.angle_gamma   90.00
#
_symmetry.space_group_name_H-M   'P 1'
#
loop_
_entity.id
_entity.type
_entity.pdbx_description
1 polymer ?
#
loop_
_entity_poly.entity_id
_entity_poly.type
_entity_poly.pdbx_seq_one_letter_code
_entity_poly.pdbx_strand_id
1 'polypeptide(L)'
;MEFYLPIKFSALLVTYKYHTKILLVSIKGEANGKIENLTVNVKLSYDYSTYQASLDKFEIKDSGRFSLRFTGNGLLDWMTNTMTSVVTLFLQPVVIRIVQAMIKGGLQAVVDAINEVIRSIFTP
;
A
#
# COMPACT_ATOMS: atom_id res chain seq x y z
N MET A 1 22.50 -11.32 11.83
CA MET A 1 22.90 -10.04 11.20
C MET A 1 21.66 -9.21 10.98
N GLU A 2 21.72 -7.89 11.11
CA GLU A 2 20.56 -7.00 10.91
C GLU A 2 20.85 -5.96 9.80
N PHE A 3 19.83 -5.63 9.02
CA PHE A 3 19.87 -4.64 7.95
C PHE A 3 18.74 -3.64 8.10
N TYR A 4 19.07 -2.35 8.01
CA TYR A 4 18.11 -1.26 8.06
C TYR A 4 18.08 -0.56 6.71
N LEU A 5 16.94 -0.62 6.04
CA LEU A 5 16.78 -0.13 4.67
C LEU A 5 15.64 0.90 4.61
N PRO A 6 15.96 2.19 4.39
CA PRO A 6 14.95 3.19 4.07
C PRO A 6 14.56 3.06 2.58
N ILE A 7 13.30 2.76 2.32
CA ILE A 7 12.72 2.71 0.98
C ILE A 7 11.90 3.98 0.76
N LYS A 8 12.23 4.71 -0.31
CA LYS A 8 11.51 5.94 -0.70
C LYS A 8 10.74 5.70 -1.99
N PHE A 9 9.47 6.05 -1.98
CA PHE A 9 8.61 6.06 -3.16
C PHE A 9 8.30 7.51 -3.52
N SER A 10 8.78 7.95 -4.68
CA SER A 10 8.50 9.32 -5.17
C SER A 10 7.01 9.51 -5.43
N ALA A 11 6.35 8.52 -6.05
CA ALA A 11 4.91 8.49 -6.24
C ALA A 11 4.40 7.04 -6.27
N LEU A 12 3.34 6.77 -5.49
CA LEU A 12 2.53 5.57 -5.58
C LEU A 12 1.16 5.95 -6.13
N LEU A 13 0.74 5.26 -7.19
CA LEU A 13 -0.55 5.45 -7.84
C LEU A 13 -1.42 4.23 -7.54
N VAL A 14 -2.63 4.49 -7.07
CA VAL A 14 -3.64 3.47 -6.76
C VAL A 14 -4.90 3.80 -7.52
N THR A 15 -5.35 2.90 -8.37
CA THR A 15 -6.62 3.06 -9.09
C THR A 15 -7.59 1.98 -8.62
N TYR A 16 -8.73 2.42 -8.06
CA TYR A 16 -9.81 1.54 -7.66
C TYR A 16 -11.04 1.80 -8.53
N LYS A 17 -11.45 0.81 -9.32
CA LYS A 17 -12.68 0.88 -10.10
C LYS A 17 -13.85 0.50 -9.21
N TYR A 18 -14.84 1.37 -9.09
CA TYR A 18 -16.02 1.12 -8.29
C TYR A 18 -17.26 1.00 -9.17
N HIS A 19 -18.15 0.12 -8.73
CA HIS A 19 -19.50 -0.01 -9.27
C HIS A 19 -20.45 -0.05 -8.08
N THR A 20 -21.21 1.02 -7.90
CA THR A 20 -22.23 1.10 -6.84
C THR A 20 -23.60 1.23 -7.46
N LYS A 21 -24.59 0.61 -6.82
CA LYS A 21 -25.99 0.71 -7.20
C LYS A 21 -26.72 1.43 -6.08
N ILE A 22 -27.14 2.66 -6.35
CA ILE A 22 -27.96 3.45 -5.43
C ILE A 22 -29.37 3.49 -6.03
N LEU A 23 -30.31 2.81 -5.39
CA LEU A 23 -31.69 2.66 -5.86
C LEU A 23 -31.74 2.07 -7.29
N LEU A 24 -32.33 2.82 -8.23
CA LEU A 24 -32.46 2.47 -9.65
C LEU A 24 -31.27 2.91 -10.51
N VAL A 25 -30.28 3.60 -9.93
CA VAL A 25 -29.13 4.15 -10.67
C VAL A 25 -27.88 3.31 -10.43
N SER A 26 -27.26 2.87 -11.53
CA SER A 26 -25.92 2.27 -11.52
C SER A 26 -24.88 3.37 -11.74
N ILE A 27 -23.96 3.50 -10.79
CA ILE A 27 -22.85 4.45 -10.87
C ILE A 27 -21.57 3.63 -11.03
N LYS A 28 -20.85 3.92 -12.11
CA LYS A 28 -19.53 3.36 -12.40
C LYS A 28 -18.53 4.50 -12.45
N GLY A 29 -17.36 4.26 -11.88
CA GLY A 29 -16.31 5.26 -11.83
C GLY A 29 -15.00 4.70 -11.32
N GLU A 30 -14.01 5.57 -11.22
CA GLU A 30 -12.69 5.23 -10.70
C GLU A 30 -12.29 6.20 -9.59
N ALA A 31 -11.71 5.67 -8.52
CA ALA A 31 -11.04 6.43 -7.49
C ALA A 31 -9.53 6.29 -7.70
N ASN A 32 -8.90 7.39 -8.08
CA ASN A 32 -7.48 7.50 -8.36
C ASN A 32 -6.78 8.17 -7.16
N GLY A 33 -6.14 7.35 -6.33
CA GLY A 33 -5.29 7.78 -5.23
C GLY A 33 -3.85 7.98 -5.68
N LYS A 34 -3.21 9.06 -5.22
CA LYS A 34 -1.78 9.31 -5.38
C LYS A 34 -1.17 9.61 -4.02
N ILE A 35 -0.11 8.88 -3.67
CA ILE A 35 0.72 9.16 -2.50
C ILE A 35 2.09 9.62 -3.00
N GLU A 36 2.48 10.84 -2.65
CA GLU A 36 3.77 11.43 -3.02
C GLU A 36 4.73 11.43 -1.84
N ASN A 37 6.00 11.09 -2.10
CA ASN A 37 7.09 11.11 -1.12
C ASN A 37 6.90 10.18 0.10
N LEU A 38 6.34 8.98 -0.12
CA LEU A 38 6.24 7.97 0.94
C LEU A 38 7.63 7.45 1.32
N THR A 39 7.95 7.45 2.62
CA THR A 39 9.17 6.81 3.15
C THR A 39 8.82 5.69 4.11
N VAL A 40 9.35 4.52 3.85
CA VAL A 40 9.18 3.31 4.66
C VAL A 40 10.54 2.89 5.21
N ASN A 41 10.60 2.58 6.50
CA ASN A 41 11.74 1.93 7.10
C ASN A 41 11.47 0.44 7.23
N VAL A 42 12.43 -0.34 6.77
CA VAL A 42 12.40 -1.79 6.86
C VAL A 42 13.59 -2.26 7.68
N LYS A 43 13.34 -3.18 8.62
CA LYS A 43 14.37 -3.95 9.32
C LYS A 43 14.26 -5.40 8.89
N LEU A 44 15.36 -5.92 8.35
CA LEU A 44 15.51 -7.34 8.03
C LEU A 44 16.56 -7.94 8.98
N SER A 45 16.34 -9.17 9.42
CA SER A 45 17.34 -9.95 10.13
C SER A 45 17.64 -11.24 9.39
N TYR A 46 18.83 -11.76 9.64
CA TYR A 46 19.22 -13.12 9.28
C TYR A 46 19.79 -13.83 10.50
N ASP A 47 19.23 -14.99 10.80
CA ASP A 47 19.65 -15.87 11.88
C ASP A 47 20.52 -17.01 11.32
N TYR A 48 21.78 -17.05 11.76
CA TYR A 48 22.75 -18.06 11.33
C TYR A 48 22.53 -19.43 11.98
N SER A 49 21.78 -19.50 13.08
CA SER A 49 21.48 -20.77 13.76
C SER A 49 20.35 -21.52 13.06
N THR A 50 19.33 -20.79 12.60
CA THR A 50 18.15 -21.35 11.91
C THR A 50 18.24 -21.26 10.39
N TYR A 51 19.22 -20.53 9.85
CA TYR A 51 19.37 -20.21 8.44
C TYR A 51 18.12 -19.53 7.85
N GLN A 52 17.49 -18.64 8.63
CA GLN A 52 16.27 -17.93 8.23
C GLN A 52 16.48 -16.42 8.21
N ALA A 53 16.08 -15.80 7.10
CA ALA A 53 15.85 -14.38 6.98
C ALA A 53 14.45 -14.02 7.46
N SER A 54 14.28 -12.85 8.06
CA SER A 54 12.98 -12.39 8.52
C SER A 54 12.79 -10.88 8.34
N LEU A 55 11.53 -10.47 8.22
CA LEU A 55 11.09 -9.08 8.19
C LEU A 55 10.69 -8.63 9.60
N ASP A 56 11.64 -8.16 10.39
CA ASP A 56 11.41 -7.81 11.80
C ASP A 56 10.53 -6.58 11.98
N LYS A 57 10.77 -5.54 11.17
CA LYS A 57 10.08 -4.26 11.31
C LYS A 57 9.72 -3.69 9.95
N PHE A 58 8.49 -3.21 9.87
CA PHE A 58 7.97 -2.42 8.78
C PHE A 58 7.26 -1.21 9.38
N GLU A 59 7.73 -0.01 9.03
CA GLU A 59 7.18 1.23 9.56
C GLU A 59 7.13 2.30 8.46
N ILE A 60 5.98 2.94 8.28
CA ILE A 60 5.90 4.16 7.48
C ILE A 60 6.48 5.30 8.33
N LYS A 61 7.65 5.81 7.93
CA LYS A 61 8.30 6.93 8.59
C LYS A 61 7.65 8.26 8.20
N ASP A 62 7.29 8.39 6.93
CA ASP A 62 6.59 9.54 6.37
C ASP A 62 5.53 9.03 5.41
N SER A 63 4.26 9.31 5.71
CA SER A 63 3.11 8.90 4.88
C SER A 63 2.99 9.72 3.60
N GLY A 64 3.75 10.80 3.48
CA GLY A 64 3.76 11.66 2.31
C GLY A 64 2.46 12.43 2.13
N ARG A 65 2.23 12.94 0.91
CA ARG A 65 1.00 13.64 0.55
C ARG A 65 0.04 12.70 -0.15
N PHE A 66 -1.12 12.47 0.45
CA PHE A 66 -2.21 11.74 -0.18
C PHE A 66 -3.15 12.68 -0.94
N SER A 67 -3.51 12.31 -2.16
CA SER A 67 -4.56 12.96 -2.94
C SER A 67 -5.46 11.91 -3.58
N LEU A 68 -6.74 12.21 -3.71
CA LEU A 68 -7.75 11.31 -4.25
C LEU A 68 -8.57 12.05 -5.30
N ARG A 69 -8.76 11.43 -6.47
CA ARG A 69 -9.60 11.95 -7.55
C ARG A 69 -10.63 10.91 -7.94
N PHE A 70 -11.89 11.31 -7.97
CA PHE A 70 -12.99 10.46 -8.45
C PHE A 70 -13.33 10.79 -9.90
N THR A 71 -13.61 9.79 -10.71
CA THR A 71 -14.10 9.92 -12.10
C THR A 71 -15.42 9.15 -12.24
N GLY A 72 -16.38 9.65 -13.03
CA GLY A 72 -17.67 9.00 -13.28
C GLY A 72 -18.76 9.97 -13.76
N ASN A 73 -19.72 9.50 -14.57
CA ASN A 73 -20.73 10.35 -15.24
C ASN A 73 -21.71 11.03 -14.25
N GLY A 74 -21.68 12.36 -14.23
CA GLY A 74 -22.83 13.26 -14.02
C GLY A 74 -23.35 13.49 -12.59
N LEU A 75 -23.35 12.48 -11.72
CA LEU A 75 -23.89 12.63 -10.35
C LEU A 75 -22.86 13.09 -9.32
N LEU A 76 -21.61 13.37 -9.73
CA LEU A 76 -20.52 13.75 -8.83
C LEU A 76 -20.26 15.25 -8.75
N ASP A 77 -20.84 16.08 -9.61
CA ASP A 77 -20.58 17.54 -9.63
C ASP A 77 -21.11 18.29 -8.38
N TRP A 78 -22.03 17.69 -7.61
CA TRP A 78 -22.52 18.25 -6.33
C TRP A 78 -21.83 17.65 -5.09
N MET A 79 -21.09 16.55 -5.27
CA MET A 79 -20.34 15.83 -4.22
C MET A 79 -18.89 16.33 -4.10
N THR A 80 -18.42 17.04 -5.13
CA THR A 80 -17.04 17.47 -5.37
C THR A 80 -16.48 18.50 -4.40
N ASN A 81 -17.29 19.30 -3.69
CA ASN A 81 -16.75 20.29 -2.74
C ASN A 81 -16.93 19.93 -1.25
N THR A 82 -18.07 19.35 -0.84
CA THR A 82 -18.33 19.08 0.59
C THR A 82 -18.07 17.63 1.00
N MET A 83 -18.47 16.66 0.18
CA MET A 83 -18.23 15.25 0.48
C MET A 83 -16.79 14.83 0.16
N THR A 84 -16.08 15.52 -0.72
CA THR A 84 -14.71 15.11 -1.09
C THR A 84 -13.77 15.19 0.11
N SER A 85 -13.84 16.24 0.93
CA SER A 85 -13.06 16.33 2.17
C SER A 85 -13.42 15.21 3.16
N VAL A 86 -14.71 14.90 3.30
CA VAL A 86 -15.21 13.87 4.23
C VAL A 86 -14.81 12.48 3.75
N VAL A 87 -15.00 12.18 2.46
CA VAL A 87 -14.64 10.93 1.83
C VAL A 87 -13.13 10.75 1.83
N THR A 88 -12.33 11.80 1.58
CA THR A 88 -10.87 11.74 1.75
C THR A 88 -10.49 11.45 3.19
N LEU A 89 -11.14 12.06 4.19
CA LEU A 89 -10.89 11.78 5.61
C LEU A 89 -11.17 10.30 5.96
N PHE A 90 -12.27 9.74 5.46
CA PHE A 90 -12.64 8.34 5.75
C PHE A 90 -11.85 7.32 4.93
N LEU A 91 -11.51 7.63 3.68
CA LEU A 91 -10.80 6.72 2.79
C LEU A 91 -9.29 6.79 2.96
N GLN A 92 -8.71 7.90 3.40
CA GLN A 92 -7.27 8.02 3.58
C GLN A 92 -6.71 6.93 4.51
N PRO A 93 -7.28 6.64 5.70
CA PRO A 93 -6.83 5.54 6.54
C PRO A 93 -6.95 4.18 5.85
N VAL A 94 -8.01 3.96 5.08
CA VAL A 94 -8.24 2.70 4.35
C VAL A 94 -7.21 2.52 3.25
N VAL A 95 -6.99 3.55 2.43
CA VAL A 95 -6.01 3.52 1.34
C VAL A 95 -4.60 3.34 1.89
N ILE A 96 -4.23 4.06 2.96
CA ILE A 96 -2.93 3.87 3.62
C ILE A 96 -2.77 2.43 4.11
N ARG A 97 -3.79 1.83 4.74
CA ARG A 97 -3.75 0.42 5.17
C ARG A 97 -3.58 -0.55 4.01
N ILE A 98 -4.28 -0.33 2.89
CA ILE A 98 -4.14 -1.15 1.69
C ILE A 98 -2.71 -1.04 1.15
N VAL A 99 -2.18 0.18 1.04
CA VAL A 99 -0.80 0.41 0.58
C VAL A 99 0.22 -0.24 1.53
N GLN A 100 0.03 -0.11 2.84
CA GLN A 100 0.86 -0.80 3.84
C GLN A 100 0.83 -2.31 3.66
N ALA A 101 -0.36 -2.90 3.50
CA ALA A 101 -0.52 -4.33 3.30
C ALA A 101 0.16 -4.81 2.01
N MET A 102 0.02 -4.05 0.91
CA MET A 102 0.68 -4.35 -0.35
C MET A 102 2.20 -4.31 -0.24
N ILE A 103 2.77 -3.24 0.33
CA ILE A 103 4.23 -3.11 0.46
C ILE A 103 4.77 -4.19 1.41
N LYS A 104 4.13 -4.39 2.57
CA LYS A 104 4.53 -5.44 3.53
C LYS A 104 4.44 -6.83 2.90
N GLY A 105 3.37 -7.13 2.17
CA GLY A 105 3.21 -8.40 1.47
C GLY A 105 4.28 -8.64 0.41
N GLY A 106 4.61 -7.61 -0.38
CA GLY A 106 5.71 -7.69 -1.35
C GLY A 106 7.08 -7.93 -0.70
N LEU A 107 7.38 -7.22 0.40
CA LEU A 107 8.62 -7.44 1.15
C LEU A 107 8.69 -8.83 1.78
N GLN A 108 7.57 -9.32 2.32
CA GLN A 108 7.50 -10.67 2.88
C GLN A 108 7.74 -11.72 1.81
N ALA A 109 7.14 -11.58 0.62
CA ALA A 109 7.37 -12.50 -0.49
C ALA A 109 8.84 -12.54 -0.93
N VAL A 110 9.55 -11.41 -0.90
CA VAL A 110 11.00 -11.38 -1.17
C VAL A 110 11.79 -12.13 -0.09
N VAL A 111 11.46 -11.93 1.20
CA VAL A 111 12.09 -12.67 2.30
C VAL A 111 11.83 -14.17 2.19
N ASP A 112 10.60 -14.57 1.85
CA ASP A 112 10.23 -15.96 1.68
C ASP A 112 10.99 -16.61 0.52
N ALA A 113 11.17 -15.90 -0.60
CA ALA A 113 11.98 -16.34 -1.73
C ALA A 113 13.47 -16.50 -1.35
N ILE A 114 14.03 -15.56 -0.57
CA ILE A 114 15.39 -15.70 -0.03
C ILE A 114 15.51 -16.95 0.84
N ASN A 115 14.53 -17.20 1.71
CA ASN A 115 14.50 -18.39 2.56
C ASN A 115 14.35 -19.69 1.78
N GLU A 116 13.63 -19.68 0.66
CA GLU A 116 13.54 -20.84 -0.25
C GLU A 116 14.89 -21.14 -0.89
N VAL A 117 15.59 -20.11 -1.39
CA VAL A 117 16.94 -20.27 -1.94
C VAL A 117 17.93 -20.79 -0.90
N ILE A 118 17.94 -20.23 0.32
CA ILE A 118 18.82 -20.68 1.39
C ILE A 118 18.54 -22.15 1.73
N ARG A 119 17.27 -22.54 1.85
CA ARG A 119 16.89 -23.95 2.06
C ARG A 119 17.40 -24.86 0.95
N SER A 120 17.29 -24.45 -0.32
CA SER A 120 17.78 -25.26 -1.44
C SER A 120 19.31 -25.49 -1.44
N ILE A 121 20.08 -24.59 -0.80
CA ILE A 121 21.54 -24.68 -0.73
C ILE A 121 21.97 -25.53 0.48
N PHE A 122 21.34 -25.35 1.64
CA PHE A 122 21.78 -25.96 2.90
C PHE A 122 21.00 -27.24 3.29
N THR A 123 19.88 -27.50 2.64
CA THR A 123 19.07 -28.72 2.78
C THR A 123 18.67 -29.21 1.38
N PRO A 124 19.54 -29.97 0.70
CA PRO A 124 19.20 -30.59 -0.58
C PRO A 124 18.12 -31.67 -0.44
#